data_AF-A0A484D1J4-F1
#
_entry.id   AF-A0A484D1J4-F1
#
_cell.length_a   1.000
_cell.length_b   1.000
_cell.length_c   1.000
_cell.angle_alpha   90.00
_cell.angle_beta   90.00
_cell.angle_gamma   90.00
#
_symmetry.space_group_name_H-M   'P 1'
#
loop_
_entity.id
_entity.type
_entity.pdbx_description
1 polymer ?
#
loop_
_entity_poly.entity_id
_entity_poly.type
_entity_poly.pdbx_seq_one_letter_code
_entity_poly.pdbx_strand_id
1 'polypeptide(L)'
;MVKQSDRAPLLDWEEIPPPYPNQAAPPPPPPAPPREEDAAAEKSWQPAGRRTPTGTAAGTGWSTAATTITCSPTTKSVTAVVASRNGSPGRPRTELSGHRWDRPEPLIGTDRNVPFPGLSARDQWEEKDQIVAVFVVTFDTRSGNMVEWCLPHDINLDGVEFKSIASGSHRIANDFIYFRKGCYFGLACFANLPVESELERGARMKSVGILSPSYTLLYRYMHFLENQVRHQLKCPGQYSPLEAFYEDKKAILPPTGNGLVTACPTWGVTTINRCMHPEMKITHPAGCMSQFIQFFGEQIMVLWKFALLRKRILIFSPPPVGVVCYRVYCCCCLANVSLPGIGVSVPELRPFFYINVADITALETELSFVACTTEKIFEEKKELYDVYIDNQNVKTHRSHLQPLLRLNAADKEKYRKLSEQRQMLLYSQEVDGDCTSNEEDLFILFFMELNNRIFQTLSDVAGSTDPTLTTEHVRAMGLDPQGDRSFLVDLLEVYGIDVTLVVDNLCCP
;
A
#
# COMPACT_ATOMS: atom_id res chain seq x y z
N MET A 1 -7.95 32.76 -28.56
CA MET A 1 -8.02 32.93 -27.09
C MET A 1 -8.79 31.75 -26.52
N VAL A 2 -8.12 30.86 -25.78
CA VAL A 2 -8.74 29.83 -24.95
C VAL A 2 -8.00 29.90 -23.61
N LYS A 3 -8.72 29.99 -22.49
CA LYS A 3 -8.10 30.00 -21.17
C LYS A 3 -7.78 28.57 -20.74
N GLN A 4 -6.66 28.37 -20.07
CA GLN A 4 -6.33 27.08 -19.45
C GLN A 4 -7.32 26.80 -18.31
N SER A 5 -7.67 25.53 -18.13
CA SER A 5 -8.43 25.06 -16.97
C SER A 5 -7.48 24.80 -15.80
N ASP A 6 -7.95 25.03 -14.58
CA ASP A 6 -7.14 24.87 -13.38
C ASP A 6 -6.72 23.42 -13.15
N ARG A 7 -5.49 23.26 -12.64
CA ARG A 7 -4.86 21.98 -12.30
C ARG A 7 -4.95 21.81 -10.78
N ALA A 8 -5.53 20.71 -10.31
CA ALA A 8 -5.65 20.44 -8.88
C ALA A 8 -4.24 20.40 -8.22
N PRO A 9 -4.07 20.95 -7.01
CA PRO A 9 -2.79 20.93 -6.31
C PRO A 9 -2.43 19.52 -5.85
N LEU A 10 -1.13 19.21 -5.93
CA LEU A 10 -0.55 18.00 -5.33
C LEU A 10 -0.49 18.16 -3.81
N LEU A 11 -0.65 17.05 -3.09
CA LEU A 11 -0.60 17.01 -1.62
C LEU A 11 0.82 16.63 -1.18
N ASP A 12 1.69 17.62 -1.07
CA ASP A 12 3.01 17.46 -0.46
C ASP A 12 2.86 17.30 1.07
N TRP A 13 3.04 16.07 1.57
CA TRP A 13 3.06 15.78 3.01
C TRP A 13 4.47 15.32 3.43
N GLU A 14 5.33 16.28 3.78
CA GLU A 14 6.56 16.00 4.55
C GLU A 14 6.42 16.62 5.95
N GLU A 15 6.33 15.77 6.99
CA GLU A 15 6.42 16.24 8.37
C GLU A 15 7.86 16.66 8.69
N ILE A 16 8.13 17.97 8.60
CA ILE A 16 9.36 18.56 9.13
C ILE A 16 9.34 18.38 10.66
N PRO A 17 10.32 17.67 11.27
CA PRO A 17 10.33 17.44 12.70
C PRO A 17 10.52 18.76 13.48
N PRO A 18 9.85 18.95 14.63
CA PRO A 18 9.92 20.19 15.38
C PRO A 18 11.34 20.43 15.95
N PRO A 19 11.87 21.66 15.89
CA PRO A 19 13.19 21.98 16.44
C PRO A 19 13.20 21.89 17.97
N TYR A 20 14.27 21.32 18.53
CA TYR A 20 14.47 21.26 19.98
C TYR A 20 14.57 22.66 20.62
N PRO A 21 13.98 22.88 21.80
CA PRO A 21 13.91 24.20 22.42
C PRO A 21 15.24 24.59 23.11
N ASN A 22 16.19 25.18 22.37
CA ASN A 22 17.24 26.00 22.96
C ASN A 22 18.00 26.89 21.95
N GLN A 23 17.45 28.06 21.64
CA GLN A 23 18.20 29.32 21.41
C GLN A 23 17.22 30.50 21.32
N ALA A 24 17.53 31.60 22.02
CA ALA A 24 16.73 32.82 21.96
C ALA A 24 17.09 33.63 20.70
N ALA A 25 16.09 34.16 20.01
CA ALA A 25 16.30 35.05 18.88
C ALA A 25 16.87 36.41 19.35
N PRO A 26 17.77 37.06 18.57
CA PRO A 26 18.24 38.40 18.87
C PRO A 26 17.10 39.43 18.71
N PRO A 27 17.13 40.56 19.45
CA PRO A 27 16.10 41.59 19.37
C PRO A 27 16.13 42.34 18.01
N PRO A 28 14.99 42.90 17.57
CA PRO A 28 14.92 43.69 16.34
C PRO A 28 15.71 45.02 16.45
N PRO A 29 16.18 45.59 15.32
CA PRO A 29 16.88 46.86 15.32
C PRO A 29 15.95 48.03 15.70
N PRO A 30 16.47 49.10 16.36
CA PRO A 30 15.68 50.26 16.77
C PRO A 30 15.29 51.15 15.57
N PRO A 31 14.19 51.94 15.70
CA PRO A 31 13.80 52.92 14.68
C PRO A 31 14.80 54.09 14.59
N ALA A 32 14.81 54.74 13.42
CA ALA A 32 15.67 55.90 13.16
C ALA A 32 15.29 57.12 14.03
N PRO A 33 16.28 57.95 14.44
CA PRO A 33 16.04 59.05 15.37
C PRO A 33 15.36 60.26 14.70
N PRO A 34 14.52 61.02 15.43
CA PRO A 34 14.12 62.37 15.05
C PRO A 34 15.31 63.35 15.14
N ARG A 35 15.15 64.56 14.58
CA ARG A 35 16.18 65.61 14.58
C ARG A 35 16.43 66.18 15.98
N GLU A 36 17.65 66.66 16.19
CA GLU A 36 18.06 67.43 17.37
C GLU A 36 17.44 68.84 17.35
N GLU A 37 16.75 69.20 18.44
CA GLU A 37 16.74 70.54 19.04
C GLU A 37 16.82 70.35 20.58
N ASP A 38 17.52 71.25 21.28
CA ASP A 38 17.59 71.47 22.74
C ASP A 38 17.95 70.32 23.73
N ALA A 39 19.27 70.12 23.87
CA ALA A 39 20.07 70.33 25.11
C ALA A 39 19.89 69.51 26.42
N ALA A 40 21.07 69.22 27.01
CA ALA A 40 21.45 69.11 28.45
C ALA A 40 21.55 67.72 29.18
N ALA A 41 22.78 67.44 29.66
CA ALA A 41 23.20 66.94 31.00
C ALA A 41 22.49 65.72 31.68
N GLU A 42 23.14 64.82 32.44
CA GLU A 42 24.55 64.59 32.86
C GLU A 42 24.69 63.23 33.60
N LYS A 43 25.94 62.77 33.88
CA LYS A 43 26.37 61.74 34.89
C LYS A 43 25.95 60.26 34.61
N SER A 44 26.88 59.29 34.60
CA SER A 44 27.63 58.63 35.73
C SER A 44 26.71 57.70 36.56
N TRP A 45 27.06 56.49 37.02
CA TRP A 45 28.26 56.04 37.78
C TRP A 45 28.65 54.55 37.58
N GLN A 46 29.88 54.18 37.99
CA GLN A 46 30.38 52.81 38.32
C GLN A 46 30.86 52.80 39.82
N PRO A 47 31.66 51.85 40.43
CA PRO A 47 32.29 50.59 39.95
C PRO A 47 32.42 49.40 40.97
N ALA A 48 33.11 48.31 40.53
CA ALA A 48 33.87 47.29 41.31
C ALA A 48 33.10 46.29 42.23
N GLY A 49 33.57 45.07 42.55
CA GLY A 49 34.77 44.26 42.20
C GLY A 49 34.46 42.74 42.34
N ARG A 50 35.37 41.74 42.44
CA ARG A 50 36.79 41.71 42.88
C ARG A 50 37.46 40.30 42.66
N ARG A 51 38.62 40.25 42.00
CA ARG A 51 39.76 39.27 42.09
C ARG A 51 39.66 37.78 41.65
N THR A 52 40.84 37.31 41.17
CA THR A 52 41.33 35.98 40.68
C THR A 52 42.21 35.29 41.77
N PRO A 53 43.06 34.22 41.56
CA PRO A 53 43.56 33.46 40.37
C PRO A 53 43.43 31.90 40.53
N THR A 54 44.13 30.92 39.90
CA THR A 54 45.44 30.80 39.18
C THR A 54 45.53 29.63 38.15
N GLY A 55 46.30 29.80 37.06
CA GLY A 55 47.12 28.75 36.39
C GLY A 55 46.45 27.72 35.43
N THR A 56 47.12 27.09 34.45
CA THR A 56 48.50 27.25 33.89
C THR A 56 48.62 26.56 32.49
N ALA A 57 49.23 27.22 31.47
CA ALA A 57 49.83 26.66 30.21
C ALA A 57 48.95 25.88 29.20
N ALA A 58 49.21 25.84 27.87
CA ALA A 58 50.07 26.62 26.96
C ALA A 58 49.55 26.52 25.48
N GLY A 59 50.19 27.22 24.52
CA GLY A 59 49.78 27.29 23.09
C GLY A 59 50.17 26.07 22.21
N THR A 60 50.24 26.11 20.87
CA THR A 60 50.17 27.19 19.85
C THR A 60 49.86 26.55 18.46
N GLY A 61 49.21 27.16 17.45
CA GLY A 61 48.56 28.49 17.38
C GLY A 61 48.91 29.34 16.14
N TRP A 62 48.74 28.85 14.89
CA TRP A 62 49.05 29.61 13.65
C TRP A 62 48.02 29.55 12.51
N SER A 63 47.81 30.71 11.88
CA SER A 63 47.20 30.96 10.55
C SER A 63 48.31 31.00 9.46
N THR A 64 48.18 31.31 8.16
CA THR A 64 47.14 31.98 7.34
C THR A 64 47.39 31.73 5.82
N ALA A 65 46.43 32.12 4.97
CA ALA A 65 46.62 32.71 3.62
C ALA A 65 47.11 31.87 2.40
N ALA A 66 46.12 31.51 1.56
CA ALA A 66 45.99 31.78 0.12
C ALA A 66 47.19 32.05 -0.81
N THR A 67 47.16 31.41 -2.00
CA THR A 67 47.54 32.01 -3.31
C THR A 67 46.67 31.45 -4.44
N THR A 68 46.32 32.28 -5.43
CA THR A 68 45.59 31.90 -6.66
C THR A 68 46.55 31.72 -7.84
N ILE A 69 46.34 30.77 -8.75
CA ILE A 69 46.83 30.82 -10.14
C ILE A 69 46.04 29.89 -11.07
N THR A 70 45.94 30.28 -12.35
CA THR A 70 45.20 29.64 -13.45
C THR A 70 46.02 28.56 -14.17
N CYS A 71 45.35 27.57 -14.79
CA CYS A 71 45.51 27.22 -16.22
C CYS A 71 44.67 25.99 -16.66
N SER A 72 44.33 25.94 -17.95
CA SER A 72 43.60 24.85 -18.63
C SER A 72 44.55 23.93 -19.41
N PRO A 73 44.09 22.73 -19.81
CA PRO A 73 44.59 22.04 -21.01
C PRO A 73 43.54 21.98 -22.14
N THR A 74 43.99 21.64 -23.35
CA THR A 74 43.30 21.88 -24.63
C THR A 74 42.67 20.66 -25.30
N THR A 75 41.78 20.94 -26.26
CA THR A 75 41.06 20.00 -27.12
C THR A 75 41.94 19.31 -28.17
N LYS A 76 41.43 18.18 -28.70
CA LYS A 76 41.62 17.80 -30.11
C LYS A 76 40.25 17.46 -30.73
N SER A 77 40.09 17.79 -32.00
CA SER A 77 38.88 17.55 -32.80
C SER A 77 39.25 16.90 -34.13
N VAL A 78 38.26 16.24 -34.76
CA VAL A 78 38.23 15.97 -36.20
C VAL A 78 36.83 16.29 -36.69
N THR A 79 36.73 17.05 -37.78
CA THR A 79 35.47 17.59 -38.30
C THR A 79 35.01 16.79 -39.52
N ALA A 80 33.71 16.54 -39.65
CA ALA A 80 33.09 16.06 -40.89
C ALA A 80 32.29 17.20 -41.55
N VAL A 81 32.36 17.32 -42.87
CA VAL A 81 31.82 18.47 -43.63
C VAL A 81 30.43 18.14 -44.18
N VAL A 82 29.49 19.08 -44.04
CA VAL A 82 28.16 19.02 -44.67
C VAL A 82 28.22 19.60 -46.09
N ALA A 83 27.71 18.87 -47.07
CA ALA A 83 27.41 19.36 -48.41
C ALA A 83 26.02 18.87 -48.82
N SER A 84 25.23 19.73 -49.48
CA SER A 84 23.82 19.46 -49.81
C SER A 84 23.57 19.58 -51.32
N ARG A 85 22.94 18.55 -51.92
CA ARG A 85 21.96 18.74 -53.01
C ARG A 85 21.05 17.52 -53.24
N ASN A 86 19.82 17.84 -53.66
CA ASN A 86 18.69 16.98 -54.00
C ASN A 86 18.99 15.77 -54.93
N GLY A 87 18.21 14.68 -54.80
CA GLY A 87 17.98 13.71 -55.90
C GLY A 87 17.57 12.29 -55.50
N SER A 88 16.30 11.93 -55.74
CA SER A 88 15.85 10.52 -55.93
C SER A 88 16.18 10.05 -57.37
N PRO A 89 16.17 8.74 -57.75
CA PRO A 89 15.38 7.64 -57.16
C PRO A 89 16.00 6.22 -57.12
N GLY A 90 15.23 5.25 -56.59
CA GLY A 90 15.24 3.85 -57.05
C GLY A 90 15.98 2.81 -56.18
N ARG A 91 15.27 1.75 -55.76
CA ARG A 91 15.85 0.53 -55.17
C ARG A 91 14.96 -0.70 -55.47
N PRO A 92 15.52 -1.85 -55.93
CA PRO A 92 14.75 -3.07 -56.24
C PRO A 92 14.38 -3.92 -55.00
N ARG A 93 13.53 -4.94 -55.18
CA ARG A 93 12.98 -5.90 -54.18
C ARG A 93 13.75 -7.24 -54.13
N THR A 94 13.30 -8.14 -53.23
CA THR A 94 13.51 -9.61 -53.26
C THR A 94 14.86 -10.06 -52.66
N GLU A 95 14.97 -11.00 -51.68
CA GLU A 95 13.97 -11.74 -50.85
C GLU A 95 14.61 -12.38 -49.60
N LEU A 96 13.91 -13.34 -48.95
CA LEU A 96 14.32 -14.23 -47.83
C LEU A 96 14.38 -13.58 -46.43
N SER A 97 13.97 -14.25 -45.34
CA SER A 97 13.11 -15.43 -45.18
C SER A 97 12.46 -15.41 -43.79
N GLY A 98 11.25 -15.97 -43.61
CA GLY A 98 10.58 -16.04 -42.32
C GLY A 98 9.66 -17.26 -42.22
N HIS A 99 9.99 -18.19 -41.32
CA HIS A 99 9.18 -19.39 -41.10
C HIS A 99 8.08 -19.14 -40.06
N ARG A 100 6.84 -19.16 -40.56
CA ARG A 100 5.59 -19.14 -39.81
C ARG A 100 5.37 -20.49 -39.13
N TRP A 101 4.85 -20.47 -37.90
CA TRP A 101 4.24 -21.66 -37.28
C TRP A 101 2.72 -21.46 -37.30
N ASP A 102 2.02 -22.34 -38.00
CA ASP A 102 0.57 -22.22 -38.22
C ASP A 102 -0.27 -22.84 -37.08
N ARG A 103 -1.51 -22.36 -36.97
CA ARG A 103 -2.49 -22.73 -35.94
C ARG A 103 -3.33 -23.92 -36.43
N PRO A 104 -3.41 -25.05 -35.71
CA PRO A 104 -4.27 -26.16 -36.10
C PRO A 104 -5.76 -25.85 -35.90
N GLU A 105 -6.60 -26.18 -36.89
CA GLU A 105 -8.05 -26.27 -36.75
C GLU A 105 -8.49 -27.73 -36.43
N PRO A 106 -9.63 -27.94 -35.75
CA PRO A 106 -10.00 -29.26 -35.23
C PRO A 106 -10.67 -30.17 -36.27
N LEU A 107 -10.28 -31.45 -36.29
CA LEU A 107 -10.96 -32.50 -37.06
C LEU A 107 -12.07 -33.18 -36.25
N ILE A 108 -13.15 -33.56 -36.93
CA ILE A 108 -14.36 -34.13 -36.31
C ILE A 108 -14.33 -35.67 -36.33
N GLY A 109 -14.59 -36.26 -35.16
CA GLY A 109 -15.36 -37.50 -35.04
C GLY A 109 -14.60 -38.81 -34.78
N THR A 110 -14.66 -39.31 -33.54
CA THR A 110 -15.41 -40.54 -33.21
C THR A 110 -15.51 -40.76 -31.69
N ASP A 111 -16.59 -41.39 -31.23
CA ASP A 111 -16.90 -41.63 -29.82
C ASP A 111 -15.98 -42.63 -29.11
N ARG A 112 -15.66 -42.35 -27.84
CA ARG A 112 -15.76 -43.40 -26.80
C ARG A 112 -16.04 -42.85 -25.41
N ASN A 113 -17.25 -43.10 -24.91
CA ASN A 113 -17.73 -42.63 -23.61
C ASN A 113 -17.00 -43.28 -22.42
N VAL A 114 -16.50 -42.45 -21.50
CA VAL A 114 -16.26 -42.79 -20.08
C VAL A 114 -16.71 -41.58 -19.23
N PRO A 115 -17.76 -41.69 -18.40
CA PRO A 115 -18.36 -40.53 -17.75
C PRO A 115 -17.64 -40.16 -16.43
N PHE A 116 -16.79 -39.13 -16.46
CA PHE A 116 -16.43 -38.38 -15.26
C PHE A 116 -17.46 -37.28 -14.99
N PRO A 117 -18.08 -37.20 -13.79
CA PRO A 117 -19.09 -36.19 -13.52
C PRO A 117 -18.50 -34.78 -13.36
N GLY A 118 -18.97 -33.83 -14.19
CA GLY A 118 -19.34 -32.51 -13.66
C GLY A 118 -18.25 -31.44 -13.48
N LEU A 119 -17.31 -31.27 -14.41
CA LEU A 119 -16.65 -29.97 -14.63
C LEU A 119 -17.09 -29.35 -15.97
N SER A 120 -18.39 -29.08 -16.09
CA SER A 120 -18.92 -28.23 -17.17
C SER A 120 -18.49 -26.79 -16.96
N ALA A 121 -18.35 -26.01 -18.04
CA ALA A 121 -18.10 -24.56 -17.99
C ALA A 121 -19.32 -23.79 -17.45
N ARG A 122 -19.55 -23.89 -16.13
CA ARG A 122 -20.56 -23.18 -15.34
C ARG A 122 -19.95 -22.88 -13.98
N ASP A 123 -19.52 -21.63 -13.84
CA ASP A 123 -19.59 -20.82 -12.62
C ASP A 123 -18.95 -19.45 -12.90
N GLN A 124 -19.49 -18.75 -13.89
CA GLN A 124 -19.29 -17.31 -14.00
C GLN A 124 -20.23 -16.65 -12.98
N TRP A 125 -19.77 -16.58 -11.73
CA TRP A 125 -20.44 -15.82 -10.69
C TRP A 125 -20.34 -14.33 -11.04
N GLU A 126 -21.40 -13.78 -11.65
CA GLU A 126 -21.53 -12.32 -11.83
C GLU A 126 -21.56 -11.67 -10.44
N GLU A 127 -20.58 -10.82 -10.16
CA GLU A 127 -20.50 -10.12 -8.88
C GLU A 127 -21.61 -9.08 -8.78
N LYS A 128 -22.56 -9.31 -7.88
CA LYS A 128 -23.77 -8.50 -7.76
C LYS A 128 -23.46 -7.21 -7.00
N ASP A 129 -23.81 -6.10 -7.63
CA ASP A 129 -23.71 -4.73 -7.11
C ASP A 129 -24.76 -4.52 -5.99
N GLN A 130 -24.50 -5.12 -4.80
CA GLN A 130 -25.45 -5.24 -3.70
C GLN A 130 -24.84 -4.90 -2.33
N ILE A 131 -25.68 -4.41 -1.42
CA ILE A 131 -25.35 -4.10 -0.02
C ILE A 131 -26.24 -4.88 0.95
N VAL A 132 -25.74 -5.16 2.13
CA VAL A 132 -26.46 -5.82 3.23
C VAL A 132 -27.03 -4.79 4.22
N ALA A 133 -26.38 -3.64 4.37
CA ALA A 133 -26.84 -2.55 5.21
C ALA A 133 -26.31 -1.19 4.75
N VAL A 134 -26.97 -0.12 5.21
CA VAL A 134 -26.50 1.27 5.20
C VAL A 134 -26.68 1.86 6.60
N PHE A 135 -25.77 2.72 7.04
CA PHE A 135 -25.78 3.28 8.39
C PHE A 135 -25.18 4.68 8.46
N VAL A 136 -25.57 5.42 9.50
CA VAL A 136 -24.99 6.71 9.91
C VAL A 136 -24.47 6.55 11.34
N VAL A 137 -23.21 6.92 11.56
CA VAL A 137 -22.55 7.00 12.86
C VAL A 137 -22.30 8.46 13.19
N THR A 138 -22.53 8.85 14.44
CA THR A 138 -22.22 10.19 14.96
C THR A 138 -21.35 10.09 16.22
N PHE A 139 -20.63 11.16 16.54
CA PHE A 139 -19.98 11.33 17.83
C PHE A 139 -20.89 12.14 18.76
N ASP A 140 -21.38 11.52 19.85
CA ASP A 140 -22.03 12.22 20.96
C ASP A 140 -20.98 12.61 22.01
N THR A 141 -21.04 13.86 22.50
CA THR A 141 -20.02 14.42 23.39
C THR A 141 -20.02 13.82 24.81
N ARG A 142 -21.05 13.05 25.15
CA ARG A 142 -21.23 12.32 26.42
C ARG A 142 -21.10 10.80 26.25
N SER A 143 -21.58 10.24 25.15
CA SER A 143 -21.69 8.78 24.94
C SER A 143 -20.61 8.20 24.02
N GLY A 144 -19.86 9.04 23.30
CA GLY A 144 -18.83 8.62 22.34
C GLY A 144 -19.39 8.36 20.94
N ASN A 145 -18.72 7.49 20.17
CA ASN A 145 -19.23 7.06 18.86
C ASN A 145 -20.51 6.24 19.07
N MET A 146 -21.54 6.49 18.26
CA MET A 146 -22.78 5.71 18.26
C MET A 146 -23.42 5.64 16.88
N VAL A 147 -24.08 4.52 16.57
CA VAL A 147 -24.96 4.43 15.40
C VAL A 147 -26.18 5.32 15.64
N GLU A 148 -26.38 6.31 14.77
CA GLU A 148 -27.48 7.28 14.81
C GLU A 148 -28.72 6.73 14.09
N TRP A 149 -28.49 6.01 12.98
CA TRP A 149 -29.53 5.45 12.11
C TRP A 149 -28.95 4.30 11.27
N CYS A 150 -29.77 3.31 10.90
CA CYS A 150 -29.39 2.26 9.95
C CYS A 150 -30.58 1.61 9.26
N LEU A 151 -30.31 0.94 8.13
CA LEU A 151 -31.19 -0.04 7.51
C LEU A 151 -30.40 -1.33 7.17
N PRO A 152 -31.00 -2.52 7.32
CA PRO A 152 -32.30 -2.75 7.96
C PRO A 152 -32.19 -2.59 9.49
N HIS A 153 -33.30 -2.18 10.14
CA HIS A 153 -33.29 -1.76 11.56
C HIS A 153 -32.91 -2.85 12.58
N ASP A 154 -32.93 -4.13 12.18
CA ASP A 154 -32.68 -5.32 12.99
C ASP A 154 -31.26 -5.91 12.82
N ILE A 155 -30.40 -5.31 11.98
CA ILE A 155 -29.04 -5.82 11.76
C ILE A 155 -28.10 -5.49 12.93
N ASN A 156 -27.30 -6.49 13.34
CA ASN A 156 -26.25 -6.29 14.34
C ASN A 156 -25.10 -5.44 13.79
N LEU A 157 -25.01 -4.19 14.23
CA LEU A 157 -23.92 -3.26 13.90
C LEU A 157 -22.90 -3.06 15.03
N ASP A 158 -22.97 -3.83 16.13
CA ASP A 158 -22.12 -3.64 17.32
C ASP A 158 -20.64 -3.45 16.96
N GLY A 159 -20.02 -2.36 17.39
CA GLY A 159 -18.62 -2.02 17.11
C GLY A 159 -18.34 -1.36 15.77
N VAL A 160 -19.31 -1.26 14.85
CA VAL A 160 -19.17 -0.54 13.57
C VAL A 160 -18.93 0.96 13.81
N GLU A 161 -19.47 1.51 14.89
CA GLU A 161 -19.24 2.87 15.37
C GLU A 161 -17.75 3.17 15.68
N PHE A 162 -16.99 2.19 16.19
CA PHE A 162 -15.55 2.31 16.44
C PHE A 162 -14.68 2.00 15.21
N LYS A 163 -15.29 1.50 14.13
CA LYS A 163 -14.64 1.29 12.82
C LYS A 163 -14.93 2.42 11.82
N SER A 164 -16.07 3.09 11.97
CA SER A 164 -16.53 4.16 11.08
C SER A 164 -16.00 5.55 11.48
N ILE A 165 -15.61 5.73 12.75
CA ILE A 165 -14.90 6.91 13.26
C ILE A 165 -13.68 6.38 14.04
N ALA A 166 -12.52 6.34 13.38
CA ALA A 166 -11.29 5.76 13.93
C ALA A 166 -10.67 6.63 15.04
N SER A 167 -9.82 6.01 15.85
CA SER A 167 -9.03 6.75 16.85
C SER A 167 -8.13 7.76 16.13
N GLY A 168 -8.28 9.04 16.48
CA GLY A 168 -7.59 10.17 15.85
C GLY A 168 -8.38 10.95 14.78
N SER A 169 -9.53 10.46 14.29
CA SER A 169 -10.25 11.11 13.17
C SER A 169 -10.70 12.56 13.45
N HIS A 170 -10.79 12.97 14.71
CA HIS A 170 -11.04 14.37 15.12
C HIS A 170 -9.99 15.38 14.60
N ARG A 171 -8.81 14.92 14.14
CA ARG A 171 -7.72 15.77 13.64
C ARG A 171 -7.82 16.10 12.15
N ILE A 172 -8.72 15.43 11.41
CA ILE A 172 -8.85 15.55 9.96
C ILE A 172 -10.28 15.97 9.58
N ALA A 173 -10.43 16.60 8.41
CA ALA A 173 -11.71 17.10 7.92
C ALA A 173 -12.58 15.99 7.29
N ASN A 174 -11.96 14.98 6.69
CA ASN A 174 -12.63 13.84 6.06
C ASN A 174 -11.69 12.63 5.97
N ASP A 175 -12.28 11.44 5.89
CA ASP A 175 -11.58 10.16 5.69
C ASP A 175 -12.53 9.15 5.01
N PHE A 176 -12.00 8.02 4.56
CA PHE A 176 -12.82 6.85 4.23
C PHE A 176 -12.16 5.62 4.85
N ILE A 177 -12.95 4.64 5.30
CA ILE A 177 -12.45 3.49 6.05
C ILE A 177 -13.07 2.22 5.49
N TYR A 178 -12.21 1.29 5.05
CA TYR A 178 -12.60 -0.09 4.77
C TYR A 178 -12.39 -0.92 6.05
N PHE A 179 -13.28 -1.86 6.33
CA PHE A 179 -13.16 -2.75 7.50
C PHE A 179 -13.93 -4.06 7.31
N ARG A 180 -13.71 -5.03 8.20
CA ARG A 180 -14.48 -6.30 8.26
C ARG A 180 -15.44 -6.31 9.45
N LYS A 181 -16.66 -6.85 9.26
CA LYS A 181 -17.69 -7.12 10.27
C LYS A 181 -18.26 -8.53 10.02
N GLY A 182 -17.68 -9.52 10.70
CA GLY A 182 -18.03 -10.94 10.50
C GLY A 182 -17.65 -11.44 9.10
N CYS A 183 -18.65 -11.87 8.32
CA CYS A 183 -18.51 -12.26 6.91
C CYS A 183 -18.66 -11.09 5.92
N TYR A 184 -18.97 -9.88 6.40
CA TYR A 184 -19.20 -8.71 5.54
C TYR A 184 -18.02 -7.74 5.57
N PHE A 185 -17.85 -7.01 4.46
CA PHE A 185 -16.93 -5.89 4.33
C PHE A 185 -17.71 -4.58 4.40
N GLY A 186 -17.15 -3.60 5.09
CA GLY A 186 -17.72 -2.28 5.24
C GLY A 186 -16.89 -1.20 4.57
N LEU A 187 -17.56 -0.18 4.05
CA LEU A 187 -16.97 1.11 3.67
C LEU A 187 -17.74 2.21 4.39
N ALA A 188 -17.04 3.07 5.13
CA ALA A 188 -17.61 4.26 5.76
C ALA A 188 -16.83 5.52 5.37
N CYS A 189 -17.53 6.59 5.01
CA CYS A 189 -16.95 7.89 4.71
C CYS A 189 -17.20 8.85 5.88
N PHE A 190 -16.12 9.31 6.49
CA PHE A 190 -16.11 10.21 7.64
C PHE A 190 -16.00 11.67 7.21
N ALA A 191 -16.67 12.57 7.93
CA ALA A 191 -16.41 14.00 7.85
C ALA A 191 -16.59 14.71 9.20
N ASN A 192 -15.81 15.77 9.38
CA ASN A 192 -15.73 16.61 10.56
C ASN A 192 -16.00 18.06 10.16
N LEU A 193 -17.01 18.68 10.77
CA LEU A 193 -17.41 20.06 10.55
C LEU A 193 -17.19 20.86 11.84
N PRO A 194 -16.23 21.81 11.88
CA PRO A 194 -16.15 22.78 12.96
C PRO A 194 -17.46 23.56 13.09
N VAL A 195 -17.96 23.73 14.32
CA VAL A 195 -19.23 24.38 14.63
C VAL A 195 -19.09 25.32 15.83
N GLU A 196 -19.73 26.49 15.78
CA GLU A 196 -19.76 27.45 16.88
C GLU A 196 -20.81 27.02 17.93
N SER A 197 -20.58 25.86 18.56
CA SER A 197 -21.49 25.24 19.53
C SER A 197 -20.71 24.61 20.69
N GLU A 198 -20.93 25.11 21.91
CA GLU A 198 -20.31 24.56 23.13
C GLU A 198 -20.83 23.15 23.45
N LEU A 199 -22.11 22.87 23.15
CA LEU A 199 -22.75 21.55 23.34
C LEU A 199 -22.09 20.47 22.47
N GLU A 200 -21.72 20.84 21.24
CA GLU A 200 -20.99 20.00 20.28
C GLU A 200 -19.46 20.17 20.41
N ARG A 201 -19.00 20.84 21.48
CA ARG A 201 -17.57 21.06 21.82
C ARG A 201 -16.71 21.58 20.67
N GLY A 202 -17.30 22.39 19.78
CA GLY A 202 -16.62 22.99 18.63
C GLY A 202 -16.57 22.14 17.35
N ALA A 203 -17.03 20.87 17.35
CA ALA A 203 -16.88 19.97 16.20
C ALA A 203 -18.01 18.94 16.08
N ARG A 204 -18.73 18.97 14.95
CA ARG A 204 -19.73 17.97 14.56
C ARG A 204 -19.06 16.90 13.69
N MET A 205 -19.03 15.67 14.18
CA MET A 205 -18.40 14.54 13.48
C MET A 205 -19.43 13.46 13.15
N LYS A 206 -19.47 13.04 11.88
CA LYS A 206 -20.30 11.93 11.39
C LYS A 206 -19.54 11.05 10.43
N SER A 207 -20.04 9.83 10.25
CA SER A 207 -19.60 8.89 9.23
C SER A 207 -20.81 8.19 8.61
N VAL A 208 -20.84 8.04 7.30
CA VAL A 208 -21.92 7.34 6.58
C VAL A 208 -21.32 6.17 5.83
N GLY A 209 -21.87 4.97 6.02
CA GLY A 209 -21.30 3.75 5.49
C GLY A 209 -22.29 2.67 5.14
N ILE A 210 -21.75 1.58 4.60
CA ILE A 210 -22.46 0.41 4.09
C ILE A 210 -21.74 -0.86 4.50
N LEU A 211 -22.47 -1.98 4.47
CA LEU A 211 -21.90 -3.34 4.49
C LEU A 211 -22.25 -4.05 3.17
N SER A 212 -21.34 -4.88 2.65
CA SER A 212 -21.55 -5.72 1.45
C SER A 212 -20.87 -7.10 1.64
N PRO A 213 -21.29 -8.17 0.93
CA PRO A 213 -20.60 -9.45 0.96
C PRO A 213 -19.21 -9.41 0.30
N SER A 214 -18.89 -8.36 -0.46
CA SER A 214 -17.62 -8.17 -1.16
C SER A 214 -17.05 -6.77 -0.91
N TYR A 215 -15.72 -6.65 -0.92
CA TYR A 215 -15.03 -5.36 -0.82
C TYR A 215 -14.72 -4.71 -2.19
N THR A 216 -14.68 -5.50 -3.28
CA THR A 216 -14.23 -5.03 -4.62
C THR A 216 -15.17 -4.03 -5.25
N LEU A 217 -16.46 -4.04 -4.92
CA LEU A 217 -17.45 -3.11 -5.47
C LEU A 217 -17.70 -1.89 -4.58
N LEU A 218 -17.22 -1.88 -3.33
CA LEU A 218 -17.52 -0.82 -2.35
C LEU A 218 -17.11 0.57 -2.85
N TYR A 219 -16.00 0.68 -3.60
CA TYR A 219 -15.51 1.94 -4.16
C TYR A 219 -16.54 2.71 -5.00
N ARG A 220 -17.44 2.00 -5.69
CA ARG A 220 -18.48 2.58 -6.55
C ARG A 220 -19.40 3.51 -5.75
N TYR A 221 -19.58 3.22 -4.48
CA TYR A 221 -20.42 3.98 -3.56
C TYR A 221 -19.66 5.10 -2.83
N MET A 222 -18.33 5.16 -2.89
CA MET A 222 -17.52 6.08 -2.07
C MET A 222 -17.91 7.54 -2.29
N HIS A 223 -18.08 7.98 -3.55
CA HIS A 223 -18.51 9.36 -3.85
C HIS A 223 -19.94 9.66 -3.36
N PHE A 224 -20.85 8.67 -3.38
CA PHE A 224 -22.18 8.82 -2.81
C PHE A 224 -22.10 9.00 -1.29
N LEU A 225 -21.38 8.12 -0.58
CA LEU A 225 -21.22 8.15 0.87
C LEU A 225 -20.53 9.45 1.35
N GLU A 226 -19.51 9.91 0.63
CA GLU A 226 -18.86 11.21 0.81
C GLU A 226 -19.85 12.39 0.72
N ASN A 227 -20.75 12.37 -0.25
CA ASN A 227 -21.78 13.41 -0.39
C ASN A 227 -22.85 13.30 0.70
N GLN A 228 -23.21 12.08 1.10
CA GLN A 228 -24.19 11.83 2.16
C GLN A 228 -23.68 12.25 3.54
N VAL A 229 -22.42 11.99 3.91
CA VAL A 229 -21.88 12.47 5.20
C VAL A 229 -21.81 13.99 5.24
N ARG A 230 -21.42 14.65 4.13
CA ARG A 230 -21.47 16.11 3.99
C ARG A 230 -22.91 16.67 4.04
N HIS A 231 -23.91 15.89 3.64
CA HIS A 231 -25.33 16.23 3.82
C HIS A 231 -25.76 16.08 5.28
N GLN A 232 -25.49 14.94 5.93
CA GLN A 232 -25.89 14.65 7.32
C GLN A 232 -25.29 15.61 8.35
N LEU A 233 -24.15 16.25 8.05
CA LEU A 233 -23.56 17.29 8.89
C LEU A 233 -24.32 18.63 8.81
N LYS A 234 -24.92 18.95 7.66
CA LYS A 234 -25.68 20.18 7.40
C LYS A 234 -27.17 20.03 7.74
N CYS A 235 -27.74 18.87 7.41
CA CYS A 235 -29.14 18.51 7.55
C CYS A 235 -29.28 17.19 8.35
N PRO A 236 -29.00 17.17 9.67
CA PRO A 236 -29.16 15.97 10.49
C PRO A 236 -30.59 15.41 10.44
N GLY A 237 -30.74 14.09 10.54
CA GLY A 237 -32.04 13.41 10.59
C GLY A 237 -32.74 13.21 9.23
N GLN A 238 -32.12 13.63 8.11
CA GLN A 238 -32.71 13.50 6.77
C GLN A 238 -32.15 12.28 6.03
N TYR A 239 -32.73 11.10 6.24
CA TYR A 239 -32.20 9.83 5.72
C TYR A 239 -32.78 9.35 4.40
N SER A 240 -33.79 10.03 3.82
CA SER A 240 -34.48 9.56 2.61
C SER A 240 -33.61 9.26 1.37
N PRO A 241 -32.46 9.92 1.13
CA PRO A 241 -31.54 9.49 0.07
C PRO A 241 -30.84 8.15 0.36
N LEU A 242 -30.60 7.83 1.64
CA LEU A 242 -30.03 6.55 2.09
C LEU A 242 -31.08 5.44 2.07
N GLU A 243 -32.34 5.76 2.42
CA GLU A 243 -33.49 4.85 2.30
C GLU A 243 -33.69 4.42 0.85
N ALA A 244 -33.77 5.38 -0.09
CA ALA A 244 -33.92 5.09 -1.51
C ALA A 244 -32.74 4.30 -2.10
N PHE A 245 -31.51 4.61 -1.68
CA PHE A 245 -30.30 3.88 -2.08
C PHE A 245 -30.28 2.44 -1.53
N TYR A 246 -30.73 2.23 -0.30
CA TYR A 246 -30.87 0.89 0.27
C TYR A 246 -31.93 0.07 -0.47
N GLU A 247 -33.08 0.64 -0.79
CA GLU A 247 -34.13 -0.07 -1.52
C GLU A 247 -33.70 -0.49 -2.95
N ASP A 248 -32.84 0.28 -3.62
CA ASP A 248 -32.24 -0.06 -4.92
C ASP A 248 -31.15 -1.15 -4.81
N LYS A 249 -30.31 -1.10 -3.76
CA LYS A 249 -29.08 -1.91 -3.64
C LYS A 249 -29.16 -3.10 -2.69
N LYS A 250 -30.21 -3.26 -1.89
CA LYS A 250 -30.30 -4.33 -0.88
C LYS A 250 -30.16 -5.73 -1.47
N ALA A 251 -29.32 -6.54 -0.84
CA ALA A 251 -29.13 -7.94 -1.19
C ALA A 251 -30.41 -8.75 -0.92
N ILE A 252 -30.85 -9.53 -1.91
CA ILE A 252 -31.92 -10.51 -1.73
C ILE A 252 -31.33 -11.73 -1.03
N LEU A 253 -31.16 -11.64 0.29
CA LEU A 253 -30.67 -12.73 1.13
C LEU A 253 -31.69 -13.88 1.17
N PRO A 254 -31.25 -15.16 1.10
CA PRO A 254 -32.17 -16.30 1.19
C PRO A 254 -32.93 -16.32 2.53
N PRO A 255 -34.25 -16.60 2.53
CA PRO A 255 -35.04 -16.62 3.76
C PRO A 255 -34.70 -17.84 4.63
N THR A 256 -33.96 -17.58 5.70
CA THR A 256 -33.82 -18.43 6.90
C THR A 256 -33.14 -19.80 6.69
N GLY A 257 -31.82 -19.84 6.89
CA GLY A 257 -31.05 -21.08 7.03
C GLY A 257 -29.74 -20.89 7.80
N ASN A 258 -29.76 -21.19 9.11
CA ASN A 258 -28.59 -21.35 10.01
C ASN A 258 -27.38 -20.40 9.82
N GLY A 259 -27.58 -19.08 9.95
CA GLY A 259 -26.57 -18.13 10.45
C GLY A 259 -25.20 -18.03 9.74
N LEU A 260 -25.01 -18.73 8.63
CA LEU A 260 -23.73 -18.95 7.98
C LEU A 260 -23.88 -18.61 6.50
N VAL A 261 -23.48 -17.39 6.12
CA VAL A 261 -23.17 -17.06 4.73
C VAL A 261 -22.00 -17.97 4.34
N THR A 262 -22.35 -19.15 3.83
CA THR A 262 -21.41 -20.26 3.66
C THR A 262 -20.57 -19.94 2.45
N ALA A 263 -19.30 -19.63 2.72
CA ALA A 263 -18.37 -18.94 1.83
C ALA A 263 -18.80 -17.49 1.50
N CYS A 264 -18.01 -16.53 1.98
CA CYS A 264 -17.49 -15.53 1.04
C CYS A 264 -16.85 -16.35 -0.10
N PRO A 265 -17.23 -16.19 -1.39
CA PRO A 265 -16.85 -17.17 -2.40
C PRO A 265 -15.34 -17.34 -2.41
N THR A 266 -14.83 -18.57 -2.35
CA THR A 266 -13.39 -18.82 -2.22
C THR A 266 -12.70 -18.39 -3.51
N TRP A 267 -12.14 -17.17 -3.53
CA TRP A 267 -11.70 -16.54 -4.77
C TRP A 267 -10.36 -17.13 -5.23
N GLY A 268 -10.47 -18.09 -6.15
CA GLY A 268 -9.36 -18.46 -7.03
C GLY A 268 -8.78 -17.21 -7.71
N VAL A 269 -7.45 -17.17 -7.83
CA VAL A 269 -6.69 -15.95 -8.18
C VAL A 269 -7.07 -15.36 -9.55
N THR A 270 -7.69 -16.16 -10.43
CA THR A 270 -8.30 -15.72 -11.69
C THR A 270 -9.41 -14.66 -11.53
N THR A 271 -10.07 -14.57 -10.37
CA THR A 271 -11.09 -13.55 -10.07
C THR A 271 -10.47 -12.23 -9.62
N ILE A 272 -9.35 -12.27 -8.88
CA ILE A 272 -8.65 -11.07 -8.38
C ILE A 272 -8.15 -10.22 -9.55
N ASN A 273 -7.67 -10.85 -10.62
CA ASN A 273 -7.27 -10.15 -11.85
C ASN A 273 -8.46 -9.65 -12.70
N ARG A 274 -9.72 -9.94 -12.33
CA ARG A 274 -10.92 -9.47 -13.05
C ARG A 274 -11.61 -8.28 -12.38
N CYS A 275 -11.45 -8.09 -11.08
CA CYS A 275 -11.93 -6.87 -10.39
C CYS A 275 -11.00 -5.65 -10.58
N MET A 276 -9.81 -5.83 -11.17
CA MET A 276 -8.95 -4.74 -11.63
C MET A 276 -9.50 -4.13 -12.92
N HIS A 277 -10.16 -2.98 -12.84
CA HIS A 277 -10.52 -2.19 -14.01
C HIS A 277 -9.48 -1.07 -14.25
N PRO A 278 -8.88 -0.95 -15.45
CA PRO A 278 -7.86 0.08 -15.76
C PRO A 278 -8.27 1.56 -15.59
N GLU A 279 -9.52 1.85 -15.23
CA GLU A 279 -10.05 3.21 -15.05
C GLU A 279 -9.87 3.75 -13.60
N MET A 280 -9.27 2.94 -12.72
CA MET A 280 -9.22 3.13 -11.27
C MET A 280 -8.15 4.17 -10.82
N LYS A 281 -8.52 5.45 -10.91
CA LYS A 281 -7.76 6.57 -10.33
C LYS A 281 -7.62 6.45 -8.79
N ILE A 282 -6.75 7.30 -8.22
CA ILE A 282 -6.29 7.41 -6.81
C ILE A 282 -7.37 7.17 -5.73
N THR A 283 -8.65 7.35 -6.04
CA THR A 283 -9.83 6.95 -5.26
C THR A 283 -10.09 5.43 -5.21
N HIS A 284 -9.08 4.56 -5.39
CA HIS A 284 -9.26 3.10 -5.46
C HIS A 284 -8.06 2.30 -4.89
N PRO A 285 -8.28 1.10 -4.30
CA PRO A 285 -7.22 0.12 -4.01
C PRO A 285 -6.43 -0.42 -5.23
N ALA A 286 -6.68 0.07 -6.44
CA ALA A 286 -5.96 -0.28 -7.68
C ALA A 286 -5.42 0.96 -8.40
N GLY A 287 -5.16 2.01 -7.62
CA GLY A 287 -4.22 3.09 -7.93
C GLY A 287 -3.22 3.28 -6.78
N CYS A 288 -3.02 2.24 -5.94
CA CYS A 288 -2.16 2.28 -4.77
C CYS A 288 -0.80 1.63 -4.97
N MET A 289 -0.64 0.73 -5.95
CA MET A 289 0.52 -0.13 -6.06
C MET A 289 1.76 0.70 -6.36
N SER A 290 1.69 1.59 -7.35
CA SER A 290 2.79 2.52 -7.66
C SER A 290 3.24 3.32 -6.44
N GLN A 291 2.31 3.84 -5.64
CA GLN A 291 2.62 4.58 -4.40
C GLN A 291 3.16 3.67 -3.28
N PHE A 292 2.67 2.44 -3.18
CA PHE A 292 3.04 1.45 -2.17
C PHE A 292 4.44 0.86 -2.42
N ILE A 293 4.75 0.49 -3.67
CA ILE A 293 6.09 0.08 -4.11
C ILE A 293 7.08 1.24 -3.87
N GLN A 294 6.76 2.46 -4.29
CA GLN A 294 7.62 3.64 -4.07
C GLN A 294 7.82 3.94 -2.58
N PHE A 295 6.79 3.81 -1.75
CA PHE A 295 6.85 4.10 -0.32
C PHE A 295 7.73 3.10 0.46
N PHE A 296 7.78 1.83 0.09
CA PHE A 296 8.68 0.84 0.72
C PHE A 296 10.05 0.73 0.03
N GLY A 297 10.16 1.12 -1.24
CA GLY A 297 11.38 0.95 -2.02
C GLY A 297 11.82 -0.53 -2.04
N GLU A 298 13.12 -0.78 -1.86
CA GLU A 298 13.67 -2.14 -1.78
C GLU A 298 12.98 -3.02 -0.71
N GLN A 299 12.51 -2.43 0.41
CA GLN A 299 11.85 -3.16 1.51
C GLN A 299 10.56 -3.85 1.09
N ILE A 300 10.00 -3.53 -0.08
CA ILE A 300 8.89 -4.30 -0.66
C ILE A 300 9.25 -5.78 -0.82
N MET A 301 10.53 -6.12 -1.06
CA MET A 301 10.97 -7.50 -1.21
C MET A 301 10.99 -8.27 0.13
N VAL A 302 11.14 -7.56 1.25
CA VAL A 302 10.95 -8.14 2.60
C VAL A 302 9.46 -8.35 2.86
N LEU A 303 8.61 -7.37 2.54
CA LEU A 303 7.16 -7.46 2.73
C LEU A 303 6.51 -8.55 1.86
N TRP A 304 6.95 -8.68 0.61
CA TRP A 304 6.57 -9.74 -0.32
C TRP A 304 6.84 -11.14 0.24
N LYS A 305 8.02 -11.37 0.84
CA LYS A 305 8.34 -12.67 1.47
C LYS A 305 7.36 -12.99 2.60
N PHE A 306 7.06 -12.03 3.48
CA PHE A 306 6.10 -12.25 4.56
C PHE A 306 4.67 -12.49 4.06
N ALA A 307 4.25 -11.80 3.00
CA ALA A 307 2.96 -12.01 2.35
C ALA A 307 2.88 -13.43 1.73
N LEU A 308 3.92 -13.87 1.01
CA LEU A 308 3.96 -15.21 0.44
C LEU A 308 3.95 -16.31 1.51
N LEU A 309 4.65 -16.08 2.64
CA LEU A 309 4.62 -16.95 3.81
C LEU A 309 3.33 -16.88 4.65
N ARG A 310 2.28 -16.17 4.18
CA ARG A 310 0.96 -16.05 4.83
C ARG A 310 1.02 -15.54 6.29
N LYS A 311 2.05 -14.78 6.65
CA LYS A 311 2.22 -14.28 8.02
C LYS A 311 1.17 -13.21 8.36
N ARG A 312 0.86 -13.05 9.65
CA ARG A 312 -0.08 -12.03 10.14
C ARG A 312 0.61 -10.66 10.15
N ILE A 313 0.22 -9.78 9.23
CA ILE A 313 0.85 -8.47 8.99
C ILE A 313 -0.05 -7.34 9.50
N LEU A 314 0.48 -6.49 10.39
CA LEU A 314 -0.23 -5.33 10.93
C LEU A 314 0.49 -4.03 10.60
N ILE A 315 -0.21 -3.11 9.92
CA ILE A 315 0.28 -1.77 9.58
C ILE A 315 -0.26 -0.74 10.59
N PHE A 316 0.63 -0.10 11.34
CA PHE A 316 0.28 1.06 12.16
C PHE A 316 0.40 2.36 11.35
N SER A 317 -0.63 3.20 11.44
CA SER A 317 -0.62 4.55 10.89
C SER A 317 -1.72 5.40 11.53
N PRO A 318 -1.48 6.67 11.89
CA PRO A 318 -2.56 7.59 12.26
C PRO A 318 -3.48 7.88 11.06
N PRO A 319 -4.69 8.43 11.26
CA PRO A 319 -5.56 8.84 10.17
C PRO A 319 -4.88 9.90 9.26
N PRO A 320 -5.17 9.94 7.94
CA PRO A 320 -6.28 9.26 7.25
C PRO A 320 -6.05 7.76 7.01
N VAL A 321 -7.04 6.95 7.39
CA VAL A 321 -6.99 5.48 7.40
C VAL A 321 -7.23 4.89 6.00
N GLY A 322 -7.96 5.59 5.13
CA GLY A 322 -8.35 5.07 3.81
C GLY A 322 -7.18 4.70 2.90
N VAL A 323 -6.15 5.55 2.87
CA VAL A 323 -4.89 5.28 2.14
C VAL A 323 -4.19 4.05 2.70
N VAL A 324 -4.29 3.80 4.00
CA VAL A 324 -3.69 2.64 4.68
C VAL A 324 -4.49 1.36 4.39
N CYS A 325 -5.81 1.45 4.28
CA CYS A 325 -6.66 0.36 3.79
C CYS A 325 -6.26 -0.08 2.37
N TYR A 326 -5.86 0.87 1.51
CA TYR A 326 -5.34 0.54 0.19
C TYR A 326 -3.96 -0.15 0.29
N ARG A 327 -3.07 0.28 1.20
CA ARG A 327 -1.79 -0.42 1.46
C ARG A 327 -2.00 -1.86 1.95
N VAL A 328 -3.01 -2.11 2.79
CA VAL A 328 -3.39 -3.47 3.21
C VAL A 328 -3.76 -4.35 2.01
N TYR A 329 -4.56 -3.82 1.08
CA TYR A 329 -4.95 -4.54 -0.12
C TYR A 329 -3.79 -4.74 -1.10
N CYS A 330 -3.03 -3.67 -1.40
CA CYS A 330 -1.81 -3.73 -2.21
C CYS A 330 -0.80 -4.76 -1.64
N CYS A 331 -0.71 -4.92 -0.31
CA CYS A 331 0.11 -5.96 0.33
C CYS A 331 -0.40 -7.39 0.09
N CYS A 332 -1.71 -7.61 0.03
CA CYS A 332 -2.28 -8.94 -0.25
C CYS A 332 -1.93 -9.39 -1.68
N CYS A 333 -2.01 -8.48 -2.66
CA CYS A 333 -1.71 -8.75 -4.06
C CYS A 333 -0.26 -9.19 -4.33
N LEU A 334 0.69 -8.88 -3.44
CA LEU A 334 2.08 -9.38 -3.52
C LEU A 334 2.16 -10.92 -3.50
N ALA A 335 1.17 -11.59 -2.88
CA ALA A 335 1.12 -13.05 -2.73
C ALA A 335 0.25 -13.77 -3.79
N ASN A 336 -0.14 -13.09 -4.87
CA ASN A 336 -0.96 -13.68 -5.94
C ASN A 336 -0.19 -14.76 -6.71
N VAL A 337 -0.84 -15.91 -6.97
CA VAL A 337 -0.29 -17.05 -7.73
C VAL A 337 -1.35 -17.55 -8.71
N SER A 338 -1.08 -17.60 -10.01
CA SER A 338 -2.07 -18.04 -11.01
C SER A 338 -2.02 -19.54 -11.33
N LEU A 339 -1.13 -20.30 -10.67
CA LEU A 339 -1.03 -21.74 -10.81
C LEU A 339 -2.18 -22.47 -10.08
N PRO A 340 -2.86 -23.44 -10.72
CA PRO A 340 -3.95 -24.18 -10.08
C PRO A 340 -3.42 -25.08 -8.95
N GLY A 341 -4.22 -25.27 -7.90
CA GLY A 341 -3.88 -26.12 -6.74
C GLY A 341 -2.95 -25.48 -5.71
N ILE A 342 -2.06 -24.57 -6.13
CA ILE A 342 -1.21 -23.81 -5.19
C ILE A 342 -2.09 -22.97 -4.25
N GLY A 343 -1.85 -23.12 -2.95
CA GLY A 343 -2.55 -22.38 -1.90
C GLY A 343 -3.89 -22.98 -1.44
N VAL A 344 -4.34 -24.12 -1.99
CA VAL A 344 -5.58 -24.79 -1.52
C VAL A 344 -5.44 -25.36 -0.10
N SER A 345 -4.22 -25.74 0.30
CA SER A 345 -3.89 -26.28 1.62
C SER A 345 -3.60 -25.21 2.68
N VAL A 346 -3.43 -23.94 2.31
CA VAL A 346 -2.90 -22.89 3.20
C VAL A 346 -3.94 -21.82 3.52
N PRO A 347 -3.84 -21.13 4.67
CA PRO A 347 -4.67 -19.96 4.95
C PRO A 347 -4.52 -18.87 3.89
N GLU A 348 -5.66 -18.38 3.40
CA GLU A 348 -5.77 -17.23 2.51
C GLU A 348 -5.18 -15.96 3.16
N LEU A 349 -4.50 -15.12 2.38
CA LEU A 349 -3.98 -13.83 2.86
C LEU A 349 -5.05 -12.75 2.69
N ARG A 350 -6.00 -12.70 3.62
CA ARG A 350 -7.19 -11.83 3.52
C ARG A 350 -6.89 -10.39 3.93
N PRO A 351 -7.43 -9.38 3.23
CA PRO A 351 -7.46 -8.01 3.69
C PRO A 351 -8.55 -7.85 4.77
N PHE A 352 -8.15 -7.59 6.02
CA PHE A 352 -9.07 -7.23 7.10
C PHE A 352 -9.36 -5.72 7.12
N PHE A 353 -8.51 -4.94 6.44
CA PHE A 353 -8.50 -3.48 6.43
C PHE A 353 -8.38 -2.93 7.87
N TYR A 354 -9.19 -1.93 8.25
CA TYR A 354 -9.07 -1.31 9.58
C TYR A 354 -9.57 -2.21 10.71
N ILE A 355 -8.73 -2.32 11.75
CA ILE A 355 -9.00 -3.02 13.01
C ILE A 355 -8.72 -2.11 14.23
N ASN A 356 -9.41 -2.40 15.34
CA ASN A 356 -9.22 -1.72 16.62
C ASN A 356 -9.21 -2.72 17.80
N VAL A 357 -9.10 -2.23 19.03
CA VAL A 357 -9.08 -3.06 20.26
C VAL A 357 -10.27 -4.02 20.42
N ALA A 358 -11.42 -3.76 19.79
CA ALA A 358 -12.57 -4.68 19.84
C ALA A 358 -12.37 -5.94 18.96
N ASP A 359 -11.45 -5.90 17.99
CA ASP A 359 -11.13 -7.03 17.10
C ASP A 359 -10.14 -8.04 17.71
N ILE A 360 -9.52 -7.72 18.85
CA ILE A 360 -8.43 -8.53 19.45
C ILE A 360 -8.80 -10.01 19.57
N THR A 361 -9.96 -10.34 20.13
CA THR A 361 -10.43 -11.72 20.33
C THR A 361 -10.65 -12.48 19.01
N ALA A 362 -10.89 -11.79 17.89
CA ALA A 362 -10.97 -12.41 16.57
C ALA A 362 -9.58 -12.61 15.96
N LEU A 363 -8.67 -11.64 16.15
CA LEU A 363 -7.29 -11.69 15.62
C LEU A 363 -6.45 -12.79 16.30
N GLU A 364 -6.77 -13.16 17.54
CA GLU A 364 -6.17 -14.29 18.26
C GLU A 364 -6.46 -15.66 17.60
N THR A 365 -7.50 -15.78 16.76
CA THR A 365 -7.89 -17.04 16.11
C THR A 365 -7.55 -17.12 14.62
N GLU A 366 -7.20 -16.00 13.97
CA GLU A 366 -6.98 -15.93 12.52
C GLU A 366 -5.49 -16.16 12.17
N LEU A 367 -5.23 -17.22 11.40
CA LEU A 367 -3.88 -17.72 11.09
C LEU A 367 -3.09 -16.83 10.12
N SER A 368 -3.78 -16.04 9.29
CA SER A 368 -3.22 -15.25 8.20
C SER A 368 -4.13 -14.05 7.92
N PHE A 369 -3.56 -12.84 7.92
CA PHE A 369 -4.26 -11.61 7.57
C PHE A 369 -3.28 -10.50 7.21
N VAL A 370 -3.77 -9.49 6.46
CA VAL A 370 -3.19 -8.14 6.47
C VAL A 370 -4.22 -7.16 7.01
N ALA A 371 -3.83 -6.33 7.96
CA ALA A 371 -4.70 -5.36 8.63
C ALA A 371 -3.97 -4.03 8.88
N CYS A 372 -4.73 -2.96 9.17
CA CYS A 372 -4.19 -1.69 9.62
C CYS A 372 -4.89 -1.15 10.87
N THR A 373 -4.20 -0.34 11.67
CA THR A 373 -4.75 0.28 12.87
C THR A 373 -4.13 1.65 13.17
N THR A 374 -4.89 2.50 13.87
CA THR A 374 -4.42 3.79 14.40
C THR A 374 -4.04 3.69 15.89
N GLU A 375 -4.18 2.51 16.49
CA GLU A 375 -4.08 2.31 17.94
C GLU A 375 -2.71 1.73 18.34
N LYS A 376 -1.83 2.59 18.88
CA LYS A 376 -0.43 2.20 19.16
C LYS A 376 -0.27 1.10 20.24
N ILE A 377 -1.33 0.78 21.00
CA ILE A 377 -1.38 -0.36 21.93
C ILE A 377 -1.05 -1.71 21.26
N PHE A 378 -1.26 -1.83 19.94
CA PHE A 378 -0.88 -3.03 19.22
C PHE A 378 0.65 -3.27 19.22
N GLU A 379 1.52 -2.25 19.26
CA GLU A 379 3.00 -2.44 19.29
C GLU A 379 3.48 -3.23 20.54
N GLU A 380 2.69 -3.23 21.61
CA GLU A 380 2.94 -4.00 22.82
C GLU A 380 2.33 -5.41 22.76
N LYS A 381 1.20 -5.57 22.06
CA LYS A 381 0.41 -6.82 21.93
C LYS A 381 0.97 -7.78 20.87
N LYS A 382 2.26 -8.10 21.01
CA LYS A 382 3.08 -8.81 20.04
C LYS A 382 2.53 -10.15 19.55
N GLU A 383 1.78 -10.89 20.37
CA GLU A 383 1.24 -12.19 19.97
C GLU A 383 0.15 -12.12 18.87
N LEU A 384 -0.49 -10.96 18.67
CA LEU A 384 -1.58 -10.77 17.72
C LEU A 384 -1.14 -10.74 16.25
N TYR A 385 0.15 -10.57 15.98
CA TYR A 385 0.73 -10.51 14.63
C TYR A 385 2.07 -11.25 14.60
N ASP A 386 2.66 -11.37 13.42
CA ASP A 386 4.03 -11.86 13.24
C ASP A 386 4.94 -10.77 12.63
N VAL A 387 4.34 -9.80 11.92
CA VAL A 387 5.00 -8.62 11.36
C VAL A 387 4.23 -7.35 11.74
N TYR A 388 4.94 -6.34 12.24
CA TYR A 388 4.40 -5.01 12.54
C TYR A 388 5.12 -3.97 11.68
N ILE A 389 4.36 -3.08 11.05
CA ILE A 389 4.89 -2.08 10.13
C ILE A 389 4.57 -0.69 10.68
N ASP A 390 5.62 0.12 10.88
CA ASP A 390 5.54 1.45 11.48
C ASP A 390 6.23 2.46 10.55
N ASN A 391 5.42 3.27 9.86
CA ASN A 391 5.84 3.98 8.64
C ASN A 391 6.43 2.99 7.60
N GLN A 392 7.73 3.08 7.29
CA GLN A 392 8.44 2.15 6.39
C GLN A 392 9.14 1.00 7.14
N ASN A 393 9.14 1.01 8.47
CA ASN A 393 9.91 0.08 9.29
C ASN A 393 9.14 -1.24 9.45
N VAL A 394 9.54 -2.27 8.69
CA VAL A 394 9.08 -3.64 8.90
C VAL A 394 9.80 -4.22 10.12
N LYS A 395 9.04 -4.61 11.15
CA LYS A 395 9.53 -5.18 12.41
C LYS A 395 8.92 -6.56 12.63
N THR A 396 9.66 -7.49 13.23
CA THR A 396 9.11 -8.72 13.84
C THR A 396 9.70 -8.91 15.23
N HIS A 397 9.00 -9.62 16.12
CA HIS A 397 9.53 -10.12 17.38
C HIS A 397 9.85 -11.62 17.35
N ARG A 398 9.35 -12.36 16.35
CA ARG A 398 9.61 -13.80 16.19
C ARG A 398 11.06 -14.02 15.78
N SER A 399 11.82 -14.79 16.56
CA SER A 399 13.26 -14.99 16.34
C SER A 399 13.58 -15.64 14.99
N HIS A 400 12.79 -16.63 14.56
CA HIS A 400 12.95 -17.31 13.27
C HIS A 400 12.69 -16.39 12.06
N LEU A 401 11.93 -15.31 12.23
CA LEU A 401 11.61 -14.35 11.16
C LEU A 401 12.61 -13.20 11.03
N GLN A 402 13.50 -12.99 12.01
CA GLN A 402 14.52 -11.92 11.97
C GLN A 402 15.45 -11.97 10.74
N PRO A 403 15.87 -13.14 10.20
CA PRO A 403 16.68 -13.20 8.98
C PRO A 403 15.98 -12.60 7.75
N LEU A 404 14.65 -12.73 7.67
CA LEU A 404 13.84 -12.28 6.53
C LEU A 404 13.81 -10.76 6.38
N LEU A 405 14.10 -10.01 7.45
CA LEU A 405 14.22 -8.54 7.42
C LEU A 405 15.47 -8.04 6.66
N ARG A 406 16.38 -8.93 6.26
CA ARG A 406 17.64 -8.55 5.59
C ARG A 406 17.51 -8.68 4.08
N LEU A 407 17.49 -7.54 3.40
CA LEU A 407 17.62 -7.46 1.95
C LEU A 407 18.93 -8.08 1.47
N ASN A 408 18.83 -9.03 0.54
CA ASN A 408 19.99 -9.67 -0.10
C ASN A 408 20.25 -9.11 -1.52
N ALA A 409 21.29 -9.62 -2.20
CA ALA A 409 21.64 -9.16 -3.55
C ALA A 409 20.56 -9.48 -4.59
N ALA A 410 19.92 -10.65 -4.48
CA ALA A 410 18.83 -11.04 -5.35
C ALA A 410 17.56 -10.19 -5.15
N ASP A 411 17.32 -9.63 -3.96
CA ASP A 411 16.18 -8.73 -3.71
C ASP A 411 16.38 -7.36 -4.37
N LYS A 412 17.59 -6.80 -4.22
CA LYS A 412 17.98 -5.56 -4.89
C LYS A 412 17.90 -5.70 -6.41
N GLU A 413 18.29 -6.86 -6.92
CA GLU A 413 18.18 -7.21 -8.35
C GLU A 413 16.73 -7.37 -8.83
N LYS A 414 15.82 -7.94 -8.02
CA LYS A 414 14.37 -7.94 -8.30
C LYS A 414 13.85 -6.49 -8.38
N TYR A 415 14.17 -5.66 -7.38
CA TYR A 415 13.68 -4.28 -7.29
C TYR A 415 14.23 -3.38 -8.41
N ARG A 416 15.50 -3.58 -8.80
CA ARG A 416 16.11 -2.93 -9.96
C ARG A 416 15.35 -3.25 -11.25
N LYS A 417 15.08 -4.54 -11.53
CA LYS A 417 14.31 -4.98 -12.70
C LYS A 417 12.90 -4.40 -12.73
N LEU A 418 12.21 -4.39 -11.59
CA LEU A 418 10.88 -3.79 -11.45
C LEU A 418 10.90 -2.28 -11.76
N SER A 419 11.92 -1.58 -11.26
CA SER A 419 12.14 -0.14 -11.52
C SER A 419 12.44 0.14 -13.00
N GLU A 420 13.22 -0.73 -13.65
CA GLU A 420 13.56 -0.62 -15.08
C GLU A 420 12.36 -0.90 -16.00
N GLN A 421 11.54 -1.92 -15.68
CA GLN A 421 10.28 -2.16 -16.37
C GLN A 421 9.30 -0.99 -16.21
N ARG A 422 9.19 -0.42 -15.01
CA ARG A 422 8.38 0.79 -14.76
C ARG A 422 8.86 1.97 -15.60
N GLN A 423 10.17 2.21 -15.65
CA GLN A 423 10.74 3.31 -16.43
C GLN A 423 10.54 3.11 -17.94
N MET A 424 10.56 1.87 -18.42
CA MET A 424 10.25 1.52 -19.82
C MET A 424 8.78 1.77 -20.15
N LEU A 425 7.85 1.36 -19.27
CA LEU A 425 6.42 1.60 -19.41
C LEU A 425 6.11 3.10 -19.54
N LEU A 426 6.62 3.92 -18.60
CA LEU A 426 6.44 5.38 -18.64
C LEU A 426 6.99 5.99 -19.94
N TYR A 427 8.14 5.52 -20.42
CA TYR A 427 8.70 5.98 -21.71
C TYR A 427 7.81 5.63 -22.91
N SER A 428 7.24 4.42 -22.97
CA SER A 428 6.29 4.06 -24.04
C SER A 428 4.96 4.85 -23.96
N GLN A 429 4.47 5.18 -22.76
CA GLN A 429 3.30 6.05 -22.59
C GLN A 429 3.60 7.49 -23.10
N GLU A 430 4.79 8.03 -22.82
CA GLU A 430 5.20 9.37 -23.26
C GLU A 430 5.48 9.47 -24.78
N VAL A 431 6.03 8.42 -25.40
CA VAL A 431 6.53 8.45 -26.78
C VAL A 431 5.56 7.84 -27.79
N ASP A 432 5.03 6.65 -27.52
CA ASP A 432 4.15 5.92 -28.45
C ASP A 432 2.66 6.25 -28.22
N GLY A 433 2.33 6.91 -27.10
CA GLY A 433 0.97 7.31 -26.75
C GLY A 433 0.07 6.15 -26.33
N ASP A 434 0.63 5.03 -25.87
CA ASP A 434 -0.15 3.92 -25.34
C ASP A 434 -0.85 4.33 -24.03
N CYS A 435 -2.18 4.40 -24.09
CA CYS A 435 -3.05 4.66 -22.93
C CYS A 435 -3.65 3.37 -22.33
N THR A 436 -3.23 2.19 -22.78
CA THR A 436 -3.81 0.90 -22.36
C THR A 436 -3.01 0.18 -21.27
N SER A 437 -1.68 0.32 -21.25
CA SER A 437 -0.81 -0.27 -20.23
C SER A 437 -0.75 0.60 -18.97
N ASN A 438 -1.10 0.03 -17.81
CA ASN A 438 -1.08 0.71 -16.50
C ASN A 438 0.08 0.24 -15.61
N GLU A 439 0.58 1.10 -14.71
CA GLU A 439 1.64 0.75 -13.75
C GLU A 439 1.18 -0.37 -12.78
N GLU A 440 -0.09 -0.31 -12.37
CA GLU A 440 -0.65 -1.22 -11.36
C GLU A 440 -0.67 -2.67 -11.87
N ASP A 441 -1.07 -2.88 -13.13
CA ASP A 441 -1.05 -4.18 -13.80
C ASP A 441 0.39 -4.69 -13.94
N LEU A 442 1.35 -3.83 -14.31
CA LEU A 442 2.78 -4.20 -14.38
C LEU A 442 3.29 -4.72 -13.03
N PHE A 443 2.99 -4.02 -11.93
CA PHE A 443 3.43 -4.44 -10.60
C PHE A 443 2.77 -5.77 -10.17
N ILE A 444 1.46 -5.94 -10.38
CA ILE A 444 0.74 -7.17 -10.04
C ILE A 444 1.27 -8.36 -10.85
N LEU A 445 1.46 -8.18 -12.17
CA LEU A 445 2.01 -9.21 -13.05
C LEU A 445 3.44 -9.59 -12.66
N PHE A 446 4.30 -8.62 -12.30
CA PHE A 446 5.68 -8.88 -11.87
C PHE A 446 5.75 -9.78 -10.63
N PHE A 447 5.01 -9.46 -9.56
CA PHE A 447 5.00 -10.31 -8.36
C PHE A 447 4.34 -11.67 -8.62
N MET A 448 3.28 -11.71 -9.44
CA MET A 448 2.64 -12.97 -9.83
C MET A 448 3.58 -13.86 -10.67
N GLU A 449 4.41 -13.30 -11.57
CA GLU A 449 5.42 -14.05 -12.32
C GLU A 449 6.49 -14.61 -11.37
N LEU A 450 7.03 -13.79 -10.45
CA LEU A 450 7.98 -14.27 -9.42
C LEU A 450 7.41 -15.42 -8.59
N ASN A 451 6.16 -15.29 -8.13
CA ASN A 451 5.50 -16.31 -7.33
C ASN A 451 5.27 -17.60 -8.13
N ASN A 452 4.71 -17.49 -9.34
CA ASN A 452 4.51 -18.63 -10.24
C ASN A 452 5.84 -19.33 -10.53
N ARG A 453 6.91 -18.59 -10.78
CA ARG A 453 8.25 -19.12 -11.05
C ARG A 453 8.84 -19.88 -9.86
N ILE A 454 8.59 -19.42 -8.63
CA ILE A 454 8.95 -20.17 -7.41
C ILE A 454 8.16 -21.48 -7.36
N PHE A 455 6.82 -21.40 -7.37
CA PHE A 455 5.98 -22.58 -7.16
C PHE A 455 6.05 -23.61 -8.29
N GLN A 456 6.27 -23.19 -9.55
CA GLN A 456 6.55 -24.10 -10.65
C GLN A 456 7.86 -24.87 -10.41
N THR A 457 8.96 -24.16 -10.11
CA THR A 457 10.26 -24.81 -9.82
C THR A 457 10.14 -25.79 -8.64
N LEU A 458 9.43 -25.43 -7.59
CA LEU A 458 9.20 -26.32 -6.43
C LEU A 458 8.35 -27.54 -6.80
N SER A 459 7.30 -27.37 -7.63
CA SER A 459 6.46 -28.47 -8.12
C SER A 459 7.21 -29.41 -9.05
N ASP A 460 8.08 -28.89 -9.92
CA ASP A 460 8.89 -29.67 -10.85
C ASP A 460 9.93 -30.52 -10.10
N VAL A 461 10.54 -29.97 -9.04
CA VAL A 461 11.48 -30.70 -8.17
C VAL A 461 10.75 -31.75 -7.32
N ALA A 462 9.60 -31.40 -6.71
CA ALA A 462 8.80 -32.35 -5.93
C ALA A 462 8.23 -33.51 -6.77
N GLY A 463 7.96 -33.28 -8.07
CA GLY A 463 7.55 -34.30 -9.02
C GLY A 463 8.69 -35.12 -9.65
N SER A 464 9.95 -34.85 -9.30
CA SER A 464 11.13 -35.50 -9.88
C SER A 464 11.51 -36.82 -9.18
N THR A 465 12.47 -37.55 -9.74
CA THR A 465 12.98 -38.80 -9.16
C THR A 465 13.91 -38.62 -7.96
N ASP A 466 14.39 -37.39 -7.72
CA ASP A 466 15.19 -37.01 -6.56
C ASP A 466 14.77 -35.60 -6.13
N PRO A 467 13.85 -35.45 -5.16
CA PRO A 467 13.28 -34.16 -4.77
C PRO A 467 14.28 -33.34 -3.91
N THR A 468 15.42 -32.98 -4.51
CA THR A 468 16.47 -32.18 -3.88
C THR A 468 16.53 -30.76 -4.48
N LEU A 469 16.51 -29.75 -3.61
CA LEU A 469 16.63 -28.35 -4.04
C LEU A 469 18.10 -27.95 -4.10
N THR A 470 18.63 -27.87 -5.32
CA THR A 470 20.01 -27.45 -5.60
C THR A 470 20.16 -25.93 -5.57
N THR A 471 21.39 -25.43 -5.43
CA THR A 471 21.64 -23.97 -5.55
C THR A 471 21.35 -23.44 -6.96
N GLU A 472 21.30 -24.29 -7.99
CA GLU A 472 20.83 -23.92 -9.32
C GLU A 472 19.32 -23.71 -9.34
N HIS A 473 18.53 -24.62 -8.73
CA HIS A 473 17.07 -24.44 -8.58
C HIS A 473 16.75 -23.14 -7.83
N VAL A 474 17.48 -22.81 -6.76
CA VAL A 474 17.27 -21.56 -6.01
C VAL A 474 17.58 -20.31 -6.83
N ARG A 475 18.68 -20.30 -7.60
CA ARG A 475 18.98 -19.20 -8.54
C ARG A 475 17.97 -19.14 -9.69
N ALA A 476 17.48 -20.28 -10.17
CA ALA A 476 16.45 -20.36 -11.21
C ALA A 476 15.13 -19.75 -10.74
N MET A 477 14.79 -19.83 -9.45
CA MET A 477 13.67 -19.11 -8.83
C MET A 477 13.90 -17.59 -8.64
N GLY A 478 15.11 -17.08 -8.86
CA GLY A 478 15.45 -15.67 -8.62
C GLY A 478 15.72 -15.34 -7.14
N LEU A 479 16.05 -16.36 -6.34
CA LEU A 479 16.34 -16.25 -4.91
C LEU A 479 17.84 -16.42 -4.63
N ASP A 480 18.31 -15.93 -3.49
CA ASP A 480 19.70 -16.10 -3.04
C ASP A 480 19.88 -17.44 -2.29
N PRO A 481 20.76 -18.37 -2.76
CA PRO A 481 20.94 -19.69 -2.13
C PRO A 481 21.32 -19.69 -0.65
N GLN A 482 21.86 -18.60 -0.10
CA GLN A 482 22.22 -18.49 1.30
C GLN A 482 21.33 -17.47 2.03
N GLY A 483 21.05 -16.32 1.41
CA GLY A 483 20.18 -15.28 1.98
C GLY A 483 18.72 -15.70 2.12
N ASP A 484 18.16 -16.38 1.11
CA ASP A 484 16.76 -16.81 1.08
C ASP A 484 16.56 -18.25 1.61
N ARG A 485 17.59 -18.87 2.19
CA ARG A 485 17.48 -20.23 2.76
C ARG A 485 16.43 -20.32 3.87
N SER A 486 16.34 -19.29 4.73
CA SER A 486 15.30 -19.22 5.78
C SER A 486 13.90 -19.10 5.18
N PHE A 487 13.74 -18.19 4.21
CA PHE A 487 12.49 -18.02 3.44
C PHE A 487 12.04 -19.33 2.78
N LEU A 488 12.95 -20.09 2.19
CA LEU A 488 12.62 -21.36 1.54
C LEU A 488 12.21 -22.46 2.53
N VAL A 489 12.83 -22.54 3.73
CA VAL A 489 12.39 -23.49 4.77
C VAL A 489 10.96 -23.16 5.21
N ASP A 490 10.70 -21.91 5.61
CA ASP A 490 9.36 -21.43 5.97
C ASP A 490 8.34 -21.66 4.85
N LEU A 491 8.73 -21.49 3.57
CA LEU A 491 7.82 -21.62 2.42
C LEU A 491 7.44 -23.08 2.15
N LEU A 492 8.41 -24.00 2.22
CA LEU A 492 8.16 -25.44 2.09
C LEU A 492 7.26 -25.95 3.22
N GLU A 493 7.49 -25.50 4.46
CA GLU A 493 6.66 -25.84 5.62
C GLU A 493 5.22 -25.30 5.47
N VAL A 494 5.06 -24.00 5.18
CA VAL A 494 3.73 -23.37 5.05
C VAL A 494 2.89 -23.99 3.94
N TYR A 495 3.50 -24.37 2.80
CA TYR A 495 2.79 -24.93 1.66
C TYR A 495 2.70 -26.47 1.65
N GLY A 496 3.40 -27.16 2.57
CA GLY A 496 3.41 -28.62 2.66
C GLY A 496 4.14 -29.30 1.49
N ILE A 497 5.22 -28.69 0.99
CA ILE A 497 5.97 -29.17 -0.18
C ILE A 497 7.13 -30.04 0.28
N ASP A 498 7.08 -31.34 -0.02
CA ASP A 498 8.11 -32.32 0.36
C ASP A 498 9.32 -32.27 -0.58
N VAL A 499 10.29 -31.43 -0.25
CA VAL A 499 11.56 -31.26 -0.99
C VAL A 499 12.72 -31.10 0.00
N THR A 500 13.79 -31.86 -0.20
CA THR A 500 15.01 -31.79 0.62
C THR A 500 15.90 -30.64 0.16
N LEU A 501 16.03 -29.60 0.99
CA LEU A 501 17.00 -28.53 0.79
C LEU A 501 18.44 -29.07 0.94
N VAL A 502 19.25 -29.00 -0.12
CA VAL A 502 20.66 -29.38 -0.06
C VAL A 502 21.41 -28.41 0.84
N VAL A 503 21.90 -28.91 1.97
CA VAL A 503 22.75 -28.13 2.87
C VAL A 503 24.18 -28.17 2.34
N ASP A 504 24.61 -27.09 1.70
CA ASP A 504 26.03 -26.78 1.47
C ASP A 504 26.71 -26.54 2.84
N ASN A 505 26.99 -27.64 3.56
CA ASN A 505 27.89 -27.66 4.69
C ASN A 505 29.31 -27.40 4.16
N LEU A 506 29.68 -26.12 4.08
CA LEU A 506 31.07 -25.71 3.91
C LEU A 506 31.93 -26.48 4.92
N CYS A 507 33.00 -27.10 4.40
CA CYS A 507 33.80 -28.08 5.14
C CYS A 507 34.24 -27.56 6.52
N CYS A 508 34.26 -28.45 7.51
CA CYS A 508 35.03 -28.18 8.73
C CYS A 508 36.50 -27.91 8.34
N PRO A 509 37.15 -26.91 8.97
CA PRO A 509 38.56 -26.60 8.75
C PRO A 509 39.51 -27.64 9.38
#